data_AF-A0A6N9BRZ3-F1
#
_entry.id   AF-A0A6N9BRZ3-F1
#
_cell.length_a   1.000
_cell.length_b   1.000
_cell.length_c   1.000
_cell.angle_alpha   90.00
_cell.angle_beta   90.00
_cell.angle_gamma   90.00
#
_symmetry.space_group_name_H-M   'P 1'
#
loop_
_entity.id
_entity.type
_entity.pdbx_description
1 polymer ?
#
loop_
_entity_poly.entity_id
_entity_poly.type
_entity_poly.pdbx_seq_one_letter_code
_entity_poly.pdbx_strand_id
1 'polypeptide(L)'
;MKPYLFTYSPLCPPLLAQAILNDTNAVVTWVQPFPHAAIVLSSLAARDLAAVFRGRLGETWFVVTEVNRATIDGYLPANLWDLMNNPQGALAALPPPALQAG
;
A
#
# COMPACT_ATOMS: atom_id res chain seq x y z
N MET A 1 1.83 -6.12 -11.36
CA MET A 1 1.54 -5.26 -10.20
C MET A 1 0.36 -5.81 -9.45
N LYS A 2 0.48 -5.90 -8.12
CA LYS A 2 -0.49 -6.56 -7.26
C LYS A 2 -0.80 -5.69 -6.04
N PRO A 3 -2.05 -5.72 -5.54
CA PRO A 3 -2.40 -5.09 -4.28
C PRO A 3 -1.95 -5.92 -3.09
N TYR A 4 -1.50 -5.21 -2.05
CA TYR A 4 -1.10 -5.75 -0.78
C TYR A 4 -1.81 -5.01 0.35
N LEU A 5 -2.25 -5.74 1.36
CA LEU A 5 -2.63 -5.15 2.63
C LEU A 5 -1.37 -5.08 3.49
N PHE A 6 -0.94 -3.87 3.79
CA PHE A 6 0.15 -3.58 4.70
C PHE A 6 -0.45 -3.03 6.00
N THR A 7 -0.22 -3.70 7.12
CA THR A 7 -0.64 -3.23 8.44
C THR A 7 0.58 -3.13 9.35
N TYR A 8 0.58 -2.15 10.25
CA TYR A 8 1.72 -1.89 11.14
C TYR A 8 1.27 -1.61 12.56
N SER A 9 2.20 -1.81 13.50
CA SER A 9 1.96 -1.54 14.92
C SER A 9 1.64 -0.05 15.15
N PRO A 10 0.72 0.28 16.08
CA PRO A 10 0.45 1.67 16.45
C PRO A 10 1.65 2.38 17.08
N LEU A 11 2.70 1.64 17.47
CA LEU A 11 3.97 2.20 17.90
C LEU A 11 4.75 2.91 16.78
N CYS A 12 4.43 2.64 15.51
CA CYS A 12 4.99 3.36 14.38
C CYS A 12 4.13 4.60 14.08
N PRO A 13 4.72 5.82 14.13
CA PRO A 13 4.00 7.03 13.81
C PRO A 13 3.47 6.98 12.36
N PRO A 14 2.22 7.37 12.11
CA PRO A 14 1.66 7.37 10.75
C PRO A 14 2.53 8.14 9.75
N LEU A 15 3.07 9.31 10.14
CA LEU A 15 3.95 10.11 9.27
C LEU A 15 5.24 9.37 8.88
N LEU A 16 5.79 8.54 9.77
CA LEU A 16 6.96 7.71 9.46
C LEU A 16 6.59 6.62 8.45
N ALA A 17 5.47 5.94 8.65
CA ALA A 17 4.99 4.92 7.71
C ALA A 17 4.73 5.51 6.32
N GLN A 18 4.09 6.69 6.25
CA GLN A 18 3.84 7.41 4.99
C GLN A 18 5.15 7.82 4.29
N ALA A 19 6.12 8.36 5.05
CA ALA A 19 7.43 8.70 4.53
C ALA A 19 8.15 7.48 3.95
N ILE A 20 8.10 6.33 4.65
CA ILE A 20 8.68 5.08 4.17
C ILE A 20 7.99 4.61 2.89
N LEU A 21 6.66 4.64 2.82
CA LEU A 21 5.91 4.23 1.63
C LEU A 21 6.20 5.13 0.43
N ASN A 22 6.36 6.45 0.64
CA ASN A 22 6.72 7.40 -0.42
C ASN A 22 8.15 7.23 -0.94
N ASP A 23 9.10 6.91 -0.06
CA ASP A 23 10.52 6.79 -0.39
C ASP A 23 10.97 5.34 -0.70
N THR A 24 10.01 4.41 -0.81
CA THR A 24 10.30 3.02 -1.17
C THR A 24 10.04 2.78 -2.65
N ASN A 25 11.11 2.66 -3.47
CA ASN A 25 11.01 2.39 -4.91
C ASN A 25 10.20 1.13 -5.29
N ALA A 26 10.08 0.16 -4.36
CA ALA A 26 9.26 -1.03 -4.56
C ALA A 26 7.75 -0.77 -4.43
N VAL A 27 7.35 0.39 -3.89
CA VAL A 27 5.96 0.84 -3.78
C VAL A 27 5.66 1.71 -4.99
N VAL A 28 4.76 1.23 -5.86
CA VAL A 28 4.30 1.99 -7.03
C VAL A 28 3.37 3.13 -6.59
N THR A 29 2.46 2.81 -5.68
CA THR A 29 1.58 3.77 -5.01
C THR A 29 1.00 3.11 -3.76
N TRP A 30 0.36 3.89 -2.91
CA TRP A 30 -0.36 3.40 -1.75
C TRP A 30 -1.55 4.30 -1.41
N VAL A 31 -2.54 3.73 -0.73
CA VAL A 31 -3.67 4.45 -0.15
C VAL A 31 -3.88 3.95 1.27
N GLN A 32 -4.18 4.84 2.21
CA GLN A 32 -4.43 4.50 3.61
C GLN A 32 -5.91 4.71 3.97
N PRO A 33 -6.79 3.73 3.68
CA PRO A 33 -8.20 3.81 4.06
C PRO A 33 -8.45 3.56 5.55
N PHE A 34 -7.46 2.99 6.27
CA PHE A 34 -7.59 2.63 7.68
C PHE A 34 -6.43 3.20 8.51
N PRO A 35 -6.63 3.48 9.80
CA PRO A 35 -5.52 3.75 10.72
C PRO A 35 -4.55 2.56 10.75
N HIS A 36 -3.25 2.85 10.70
CA HIS A 36 -2.19 1.84 10.78
C HIS A 36 -2.23 0.74 9.71
N ALA A 37 -2.91 0.99 8.58
CA ALA A 37 -2.93 0.07 7.46
C ALA A 37 -3.09 0.79 6.12
N ALA A 38 -2.35 0.34 5.11
CA ALA A 38 -2.42 0.84 3.76
C ALA A 38 -2.64 -0.30 2.76
N ILE A 39 -3.32 0.01 1.67
CA ILE A 39 -3.30 -0.77 0.45
C ILE A 39 -2.09 -0.30 -0.35
N VAL A 40 -1.15 -1.21 -0.61
CA VAL A 40 0.10 -0.94 -1.32
C VAL A 40 0.07 -1.64 -2.67
N LEU A 41 0.42 -0.93 -3.73
CA LEU A 41 0.64 -1.53 -5.05
C LEU A 41 2.14 -1.77 -5.28
N SER A 42 2.51 -3.00 -5.62
CA SER A 42 3.91 -3.36 -5.90
C SER A 42 4.02 -4.38 -7.04
N SER A 43 5.18 -4.42 -7.69
CA SER A 43 5.57 -5.49 -8.64
C SER A 43 6.28 -6.66 -7.95
N LEU A 44 6.77 -6.48 -6.72
CA LEU A 44 7.42 -7.52 -5.95
C LEU A 44 6.43 -8.57 -5.45
N ALA A 45 6.94 -9.74 -5.05
CA ALA A 45 6.19 -10.72 -4.27
C ALA A 45 6.09 -10.28 -2.79
N ALA A 46 5.08 -10.77 -2.06
CA ALA A 46 4.85 -10.43 -0.64
C ALA A 46 6.11 -10.59 0.23
N ARG A 47 6.85 -11.69 0.02
CA ARG A 47 8.08 -12.00 0.76
C ARG A 47 9.16 -10.95 0.55
N ASP A 48 9.37 -10.52 -0.69
CA ASP A 48 10.42 -9.56 -1.04
C ASP A 48 10.03 -8.15 -0.59
N LEU A 49 8.75 -7.79 -0.74
CA LEU A 49 8.22 -6.53 -0.22
C LEU A 49 8.35 -6.46 1.31
N ALA A 50 8.08 -7.57 2.01
CA ALA A 50 8.31 -7.66 3.45
C ALA A 50 9.79 -7.50 3.83
N ALA A 51 10.72 -8.02 3.03
CA ALA A 51 12.14 -7.83 3.27
C ALA A 51 12.56 -6.36 3.12
N VAL A 52 12.04 -5.67 2.09
CA VAL A 52 12.24 -4.23 1.91
C VAL A 52 11.71 -3.45 3.10
N PHE A 53 10.47 -3.70 3.53
CA PHE A 53 9.88 -3.00 4.67
C PHE A 53 10.61 -3.27 5.99
N ARG A 54 11.10 -4.50 6.23
CA ARG A 54 11.95 -4.80 7.40
C ARG A 54 13.20 -3.93 7.45
N GLY A 55 13.86 -3.69 6.31
CA GLY A 55 15.03 -2.82 6.25
C GLY A 55 14.75 -1.33 6.51
N ARG A 56 13.48 -0.92 6.50
CA ARG A 56 13.05 0.49 6.58
C ARG A 56 12.31 0.82 7.87
N LEU A 57 11.51 -0.12 8.39
CA LEU A 57 10.64 0.04 9.56
C LEU A 57 11.34 -0.30 10.89
N GLY A 58 12.59 -0.79 10.84
CA GLY A 58 13.35 -1.19 12.02
C GLY A 58 12.64 -2.27 12.83
N GLU A 59 12.54 -2.07 14.14
CA GLU A 59 11.89 -2.99 15.09
C GLU A 59 10.36 -2.92 15.10
N THR A 60 9.75 -2.15 14.19
CA THR A 60 8.29 -2.05 14.10
C THR A 60 7.69 -3.37 13.62
N TRP A 61 6.71 -3.89 14.36
CA TRP A 61 5.93 -5.03 13.90
C TRP A 61 4.99 -4.62 12.76
N PHE A 62 4.95 -5.43 11.70
CA PHE A 62 4.06 -5.22 10.58
C PHE A 62 3.72 -6.55 9.90
N VAL A 63 2.64 -6.55 9.13
CA VAL A 63 2.25 -7.63 8.24
C VAL A 63 2.05 -7.06 6.85
N VAL A 64 2.53 -7.79 5.84
CA VAL A 64 2.19 -7.54 4.44
C VAL A 64 1.67 -8.82 3.83
N THR A 65 0.50 -8.75 3.21
CA THR A 65 -0.13 -9.90 2.56
C THR A 65 -0.65 -9.52 1.19
N GLU A 66 -0.45 -10.41 0.21
CA GLU A 66 -1.03 -10.23 -1.12
C GLU A 66 -2.55 -10.32 -1.01
N VAL A 67 -3.24 -9.34 -1.58
CA VAL A 67 -4.69 -9.31 -1.60
C VAL A 67 -5.17 -10.19 -2.75
N ASN A 68 -5.77 -11.33 -2.41
CA ASN A 68 -6.30 -12.28 -3.39
C ASN A 68 -7.64 -11.78 -3.96
N ARG A 69 -7.64 -11.38 -5.23
CA ARG A 69 -8.81 -10.82 -5.91
C ARG A 69 -10.03 -11.75 -5.98
N ALA A 70 -9.82 -13.07 -5.90
CA ALA A 70 -10.93 -14.02 -5.92
C ALA A 70 -11.65 -14.13 -4.56
N THR A 71 -11.04 -13.61 -3.49
CA THR A 71 -11.50 -13.83 -2.11
C THR A 71 -11.37 -12.56 -1.29
N ILE A 72 -11.73 -11.41 -1.87
CA ILE A 72 -11.75 -10.12 -1.18
C ILE A 72 -13.16 -9.57 -1.18
N ASP A 73 -13.62 -9.14 -0.01
CA ASP A 73 -14.94 -8.58 0.22
C ASP A 73 -14.84 -7.54 1.34
N GLY A 74 -15.79 -6.61 1.41
CA GLY A 74 -15.83 -5.56 2.41
C GLY A 74 -16.54 -4.29 1.94
N TYR A 75 -16.39 -3.23 2.72
CA TYR A 75 -16.97 -1.93 2.42
C TYR A 75 -15.87 -0.89 2.20
N LEU A 76 -15.51 -0.71 0.93
CA LEU A 76 -14.56 0.30 0.47
C LEU A 76 -15.22 1.20 -0.60
N PRO A 77 -14.76 2.45 -0.75
CA PRO A 77 -15.08 3.28 -1.90
C PRO A 77 -14.82 2.58 -3.23
N ALA A 78 -15.68 2.81 -4.23
CA ALA A 78 -15.63 2.13 -5.53
C ALA A 78 -14.26 2.28 -6.22
N ASN A 79 -13.66 3.47 -6.16
CA ASN A 79 -12.34 3.73 -6.74
C ASN A 79 -11.22 2.89 -6.10
N LEU A 80 -11.34 2.49 -4.83
CA LEU A 80 -10.37 1.60 -4.19
C LEU A 80 -10.59 0.14 -4.59
N TRP A 81 -11.85 -0.29 -4.78
CA TRP A 81 -12.14 -1.59 -5.37
C TRP A 81 -11.58 -1.70 -6.80
N ASP A 82 -11.74 -0.66 -7.60
CA ASP A 82 -11.18 -0.60 -8.95
C ASP A 82 -9.65 -0.68 -8.91
N LEU A 83 -9.00 0.04 -7.99
CA LEU A 83 -7.55 -0.02 -7.80
C LEU A 83 -7.06 -1.42 -7.42
N MET A 84 -7.81 -2.16 -6.60
CA MET A 84 -7.43 -3.51 -6.17
C MET A 84 -7.68 -4.56 -7.27
N ASN A 85 -8.80 -4.46 -7.98
CA ASN A 85 -9.18 -5.42 -9.01
C ASN A 85 -8.48 -5.18 -10.35
N ASN A 86 -8.28 -3.92 -10.72
CA ASN A 86 -7.58 -3.50 -11.93
C ASN A 86 -6.55 -2.37 -11.65
N PRO A 87 -5.42 -2.67 -10.99
CA PRO A 87 -4.44 -1.66 -10.60
C PRO A 87 -3.87 -0.85 -11.77
N GLN A 88 -3.66 -1.48 -12.94
CA GLN A 88 -3.10 -0.80 -14.10
C GLN A 88 -4.09 0.17 -14.74
N GLY A 89 -5.35 -0.26 -14.92
CA GLY A 89 -6.40 0.60 -15.47
C GLY A 89 -6.75 1.75 -14.53
N ALA A 90 -6.85 1.48 -13.22
CA ALA A 90 -7.16 2.50 -12.23
C ALA A 90 -6.06 3.56 -12.12
N LEU A 91 -4.78 3.16 -12.11
CA LEU A 91 -3.67 4.11 -12.09
C LEU A 91 -3.63 5.02 -13.33
N ALA A 92 -3.96 4.50 -14.51
CA ALA A 92 -4.02 5.29 -15.74
C ALA A 92 -5.21 6.27 -15.77
N ALA A 93 -6.26 5.99 -15.00
CA ALA A 93 -7.44 6.83 -14.85
C ALA A 93 -7.31 7.87 -13.72
N LEU A 94 -6.32 7.72 -12.83
CA LEU A 94 -5.99 8.77 -11.87
C LEU A 94 -5.42 9.97 -12.63
N PRO A 95 -5.85 11.21 -12.29
CA PRO A 95 -5.20 12.38 -12.86
C PRO A 95 -3.68 12.29 -12.55
N PRO A 96 -2.80 12.67 -13.50
CA PRO A 96 -1.36 12.76 -13.23
C PRO A 96 -1.17 13.58 -11.96
N PRO A 97 -0.17 13.26 -11.12
CA PRO A 97 -0.12 13.76 -9.76
C PRO A 97 -0.24 15.28 -9.79
N ALA A 98 -1.40 15.79 -9.37
CA ALA A 98 -1.44 17.06 -8.71
C ALA A 98 -0.47 16.84 -7.56
N LEU A 99 0.69 17.49 -7.66
CA LEU A 99 1.58 17.74 -6.54
C LEU A 99 0.67 17.90 -5.33
N GLN A 100 0.65 16.91 -4.43
CA GLN A 100 0.18 17.14 -3.07
C GLN A 100 1.25 18.02 -2.45
N ALA A 101 1.20 19.29 -2.84
CA ALA A 101 2.01 20.36 -2.36
C ALA A 101 1.36 20.83 -1.05
N GLY A 102 2.12 20.71 0.03
CA GLY A 102 1.88 21.41 1.30
C GLY A 102 1.11 20.58 2.32
#